data_AF-A0AAU3YV76-F1
#
_entry.id   AF-A0AAU3YV76-F1
#
_cell.length_a   1.000
_cell.length_b   1.000
_cell.length_c   1.000
_cell.angle_alpha   90.00
_cell.angle_beta   90.00
_cell.angle_gamma   90.00
#
_symmetry.space_group_name_H-M   'P 1'
#
loop_
_entity.id
_entity.type
_entity.pdbx_description
1 polymer ?
#
loop_
_entity_poly.entity_id
_entity_poly.type
_entity_poly.pdbx_seq_one_letter_code
_entity_poly.pdbx_strand_id
1 'polypeptide(L)'
;MPAQPQPQPAEPAAFDVVKARLADANVACVLDNDGVCERYAMYQFADTSLLTWSTDSITGAENSITHPASAHGRISGFLAGGDEDDKDEEGDFGTGDFETDVAAFVAWVTGLADQRGRSPQQ
;
A
#
# COMPACT_ATOMS: atom_id res chain seq x y z
N MET A 1 40.69 5.34 20.44
CA MET A 1 39.93 4.81 19.29
C MET A 1 38.57 5.48 19.30
N PRO A 2 38.16 6.24 18.27
CA PRO A 2 36.80 6.77 18.21
C PRO A 2 35.83 5.60 18.01
N ALA A 3 34.75 5.57 18.77
CA ALA A 3 33.66 4.63 18.56
C ALA A 3 33.10 4.83 17.15
N GLN A 4 33.01 3.76 16.36
CA GLN A 4 32.28 3.80 15.10
C GLN A 4 30.82 4.14 15.40
N PRO A 5 30.17 5.02 14.62
CA PRO A 5 28.73 5.25 14.76
C PRO A 5 28.02 3.91 14.61
N GLN A 6 27.24 3.53 15.62
CA GLN A 6 26.31 2.42 15.45
C GLN A 6 25.34 2.79 14.32
N PRO A 7 25.03 1.89 13.37
CA PRO A 7 24.01 2.16 12.37
C PRO A 7 22.70 2.47 13.11
N GLN A 8 22.13 3.65 12.84
CA GLN A 8 20.76 3.94 13.27
C GLN A 8 19.83 2.85 12.72
N PRO A 9 18.80 2.43 13.46
CA PRO A 9 17.77 1.56 12.90
C PRO A 9 17.27 2.21 11.61
N ALA A 10 17.32 1.47 10.50
CA ALA A 10 16.72 1.94 9.27
C ALA A 10 15.23 2.18 9.55
N GLU A 11 14.77 3.39 9.27
CA GLU A 11 13.34 3.72 9.33
C GLU A 11 12.56 2.71 8.46
N PRO A 12 11.40 2.21 8.93
CA PRO A 12 10.63 1.26 8.15
C PRO A 12 10.18 1.90 6.82
N ALA A 13 10.10 1.08 5.78
CA ALA A 13 9.58 1.56 4.52
C ALA A 13 8.11 1.97 4.67
N ALA A 14 7.70 3.05 4.01
CA ALA A 14 6.32 3.53 3.98
C ALA A 14 5.35 2.38 3.65
N PHE A 15 5.72 1.57 2.66
CA PHE A 15 4.99 0.38 2.26
C PHE A 15 4.82 -0.66 3.37
N ASP A 16 5.89 -1.01 4.10
CA ASP A 16 5.81 -2.02 5.16
C ASP A 16 4.88 -1.58 6.29
N VAL A 17 4.87 -0.28 6.60
CA VAL A 17 3.93 0.30 7.55
C VAL A 17 2.50 0.16 7.05
N VAL A 18 2.21 0.58 5.81
CA VAL A 18 0.85 0.47 5.21
C VAL A 18 0.39 -0.99 5.21
N LYS A 19 1.24 -1.92 4.78
CA LYS A 19 0.94 -3.35 4.73
C LYS A 19 0.61 -3.91 6.11
N ALA A 20 1.37 -3.54 7.14
CA ALA A 20 1.10 -3.96 8.50
C ALA A 20 -0.26 -3.45 9.00
N ARG A 21 -0.59 -2.17 8.72
CA ARG A 21 -1.88 -1.58 9.11
C ARG A 21 -3.06 -2.24 8.41
N LEU A 22 -2.92 -2.57 7.13
CA LEU A 22 -3.94 -3.33 6.39
C LEU A 22 -4.13 -4.74 6.99
N ALA A 23 -3.03 -5.42 7.33
CA ALA A 23 -3.10 -6.73 7.97
C ALA A 23 -3.81 -6.66 9.35
N ASP A 24 -3.53 -5.65 10.15
CA ASP A 24 -4.23 -5.37 11.42
C ASP A 24 -5.73 -5.12 11.21
N ALA A 25 -6.10 -4.56 10.05
CA ALA A 25 -7.49 -4.39 9.61
C ALA A 25 -8.08 -5.64 8.94
N ASN A 26 -7.44 -6.80 9.04
CA ASN A 26 -7.81 -8.07 8.38
C ASN A 26 -7.84 -8.01 6.85
N VAL A 27 -7.00 -7.17 6.25
CA VAL A 27 -6.74 -7.09 4.81
C VAL A 27 -5.31 -7.54 4.56
N ALA A 28 -5.12 -8.85 4.39
CA ALA A 28 -3.80 -9.44 4.18
C ALA A 28 -3.41 -9.36 2.70
N CYS A 29 -2.62 -8.35 2.33
CA CYS A 29 -2.14 -8.20 0.95
C CYS A 29 -1.03 -9.19 0.59
N VAL A 30 -1.10 -9.72 -0.63
CA VAL A 30 -0.03 -10.49 -1.27
C VAL A 30 0.90 -9.53 -2.00
N LEU A 31 2.19 -9.84 -2.04
CA LEU A 31 3.15 -9.10 -2.86
C LEU A 31 3.20 -9.74 -4.23
N ASP A 32 2.97 -8.96 -5.28
CA ASP A 32 3.19 -9.40 -6.65
C ASP A 32 4.41 -8.69 -7.24
N ASN A 33 5.07 -9.32 -8.20
CA ASN A 33 6.21 -8.78 -8.92
C ASN A 33 6.03 -9.12 -10.39
N ASP A 34 5.66 -8.12 -11.19
CA ASP A 34 5.45 -8.27 -12.64
C ASP A 34 6.76 -8.29 -13.45
N GLY A 35 7.91 -8.16 -12.76
CA GLY A 35 9.23 -8.18 -13.38
C GLY A 35 9.63 -6.88 -14.08
N VAL A 36 8.78 -5.85 -14.08
CA VAL A 36 9.01 -4.55 -14.73
C VAL A 36 8.91 -3.40 -13.74
N CYS A 37 7.88 -3.40 -12.88
CA CYS A 37 7.68 -2.44 -11.81
C CYS A 37 7.88 -3.11 -10.44
N GLU A 38 8.60 -2.42 -9.57
CA GLU A 38 9.04 -2.93 -8.28
C GLU A 38 7.83 -3.18 -7.35
N ARG A 39 7.51 -4.47 -7.16
CA ARG A 39 6.70 -5.09 -6.07
C ARG A 39 5.45 -4.34 -5.58
N TYR A 40 4.37 -4.23 -6.33
CA TYR A 40 3.10 -3.73 -5.75
C TYR A 40 2.46 -4.76 -4.78
N ALA A 41 1.60 -4.26 -3.90
CA ALA A 41 0.76 -5.11 -3.06
C ALA A 41 -0.62 -5.28 -3.70
N MET A 42 -1.19 -6.46 -3.51
CA MET A 42 -2.45 -6.89 -4.10
C MET A 42 -3.37 -7.46 -3.02
N TYR A 43 -4.66 -7.17 -3.11
CA TYR A 43 -5.70 -7.81 -2.32
C TYR A 43 -6.87 -8.16 -3.23
N GLN A 44 -7.22 -9.44 -3.30
CA GLN A 44 -8.42 -9.88 -3.97
C GLN A 44 -9.58 -9.82 -2.97
N PHE A 45 -10.73 -9.28 -3.38
CA PHE A 45 -11.96 -9.27 -2.59
C PHE A 45 -12.78 -10.54 -2.82
N ALA A 46 -13.83 -10.76 -2.01
CA ALA A 46 -14.69 -11.93 -2.15
C ALA A 46 -15.54 -11.93 -3.44
N ASP A 47 -15.84 -10.74 -3.97
CA ASP A 47 -16.48 -10.54 -5.28
C ASP A 47 -15.52 -10.74 -6.47
N THR A 48 -14.29 -11.20 -6.21
CA THR A 48 -13.19 -11.43 -7.17
C THR A 48 -12.53 -10.18 -7.74
N SER A 49 -13.01 -8.98 -7.43
CA SER A 49 -12.33 -7.74 -7.78
C SER A 49 -10.96 -7.64 -7.11
N LEU A 50 -10.07 -6.82 -7.70
CA LEU A 50 -8.67 -6.77 -7.31
C LEU A 50 -8.26 -5.35 -6.96
N LEU A 51 -7.77 -5.15 -5.75
CA LEU A 51 -7.04 -3.95 -5.38
C LEU A 51 -5.54 -4.18 -5.60
N THR A 52 -4.89 -3.30 -6.33
CA THR A 52 -3.44 -3.12 -6.30
C THR A 52 -3.09 -1.77 -5.70
N TRP A 53 -1.93 -1.65 -5.04
CA TRP A 53 -1.49 -0.37 -4.48
C TRP A 53 0.03 -0.27 -4.36
N SER A 54 0.49 0.97 -4.30
CA SER A 54 1.90 1.36 -4.21
C SER A 54 2.08 2.58 -3.31
N THR A 55 3.34 2.86 -2.98
CA THR A 55 3.76 4.10 -2.31
C THR A 55 4.83 4.78 -3.15
N ASP A 56 4.66 6.08 -3.32
CA ASP A 56 5.57 6.98 -4.03
C ASP A 56 6.38 7.80 -3.05
N SER A 57 7.63 8.09 -3.39
CA SER A 57 8.43 9.07 -2.66
C SER A 57 8.11 10.52 -3.06
N ILE A 58 8.54 11.49 -2.24
CA ILE A 58 8.42 12.94 -2.54
C ILE A 58 9.08 13.31 -3.88
N THR A 59 10.08 12.56 -4.32
CA THR A 59 10.76 12.78 -5.62
C THR A 59 10.03 12.17 -6.81
N GLY A 60 8.88 11.52 -6.59
CA GLY A 60 8.10 10.83 -7.62
C GLY A 60 8.70 9.49 -8.04
N ALA A 61 9.58 8.90 -7.22
CA ALA A 61 10.01 7.52 -7.44
C ALA A 61 8.91 6.59 -6.92
N GLU A 62 8.24 5.89 -7.84
CA GLU A 62 7.36 4.75 -7.56
C GLU A 62 8.22 3.63 -6.98
N ASN A 63 7.99 3.22 -5.73
CA ASN A 63 8.76 2.10 -5.22
C ASN A 63 8.15 1.48 -3.96
N SER A 64 7.27 0.52 -4.23
CA SER A 64 6.40 -0.21 -3.32
C SER A 64 7.11 -1.08 -2.26
N ILE A 65 8.35 -0.80 -1.86
CA ILE A 65 8.99 -1.42 -0.68
C ILE A 65 10.23 -0.67 -0.14
N THR A 66 10.81 0.32 -0.85
CA THR A 66 12.20 0.74 -0.57
C THR A 66 12.38 2.10 0.09
N HIS A 67 11.39 2.98 0.07
CA HIS A 67 11.51 4.32 0.63
C HIS A 67 11.03 4.40 2.08
N PRO A 68 11.76 5.08 2.97
CA PRO A 68 11.34 5.27 4.36
C PRO A 68 10.07 6.12 4.43
N ALA A 69 9.29 5.94 5.50
CA ALA A 69 8.08 6.73 5.76
C ALA A 69 8.32 8.26 5.69
N SER A 70 9.47 8.74 6.15
CA SER A 70 9.87 10.15 6.07
C SER A 70 10.09 10.69 4.65
N ALA A 71 10.26 9.80 3.66
CA ALA A 71 10.40 10.16 2.25
C ALA A 71 9.10 9.96 1.45
N HIS A 72 7.99 9.68 2.13
CA HIS A 72 6.66 9.47 1.54
C HIS A 72 6.14 10.72 0.81
N GLY A 73 5.67 10.52 -0.42
CA GLY A 73 4.98 11.53 -1.21
C GLY A 73 3.49 11.24 -1.36
N ARG A 74 3.13 10.01 -1.74
CA ARG A 74 1.75 9.63 -2.11
C ARG A 74 1.51 8.13 -1.91
N ILE A 75 0.30 7.76 -1.51
CA ILE A 75 -0.20 6.37 -1.59
C ILE A 75 -1.23 6.32 -2.72
N SER A 76 -1.08 5.35 -3.61
CA SER A 76 -1.98 5.15 -4.75
C SER A 76 -2.59 3.77 -4.69
N GLY A 77 -3.90 3.68 -4.87
CA GLY A 77 -4.64 2.42 -4.95
C GLY A 77 -5.44 2.34 -6.23
N PHE A 78 -5.46 1.17 -6.85
CA PHE A 78 -6.16 0.91 -8.10
C PHE A 78 -7.05 -0.32 -7.93
N LEU A 79 -8.35 -0.14 -8.13
CA LEU A 79 -9.33 -1.20 -8.09
C LEU A 79 -9.67 -1.63 -9.51
N ALA A 80 -9.21 -2.81 -9.92
CA ALA A 80 -9.64 -3.44 -11.15
C ALA A 80 -11.01 -4.11 -10.93
N GLY A 81 -12.00 -3.68 -11.70
CA GLY A 81 -13.28 -4.35 -11.80
C GLY A 81 -13.11 -5.77 -12.34
N GLY A 82 -13.85 -6.75 -11.79
CA GLY A 82 -13.85 -8.12 -12.31
C GLY A 82 -14.47 -8.26 -13.71
N ASP A 83 -15.13 -7.20 -14.21
CA ASP A 83 -15.79 -7.12 -15.50
C ASP A 83 -15.27 -5.92 -16.31
N GLU A 84 -15.17 -6.07 -17.64
CA GLU A 84 -14.61 -5.07 -18.58
C GLU A 84 -15.37 -3.72 -18.62
N ASP A 85 -16.54 -3.62 -17.99
CA ASP A 85 -17.39 -2.42 -17.92
C ASP A 85 -17.29 -1.66 -16.58
N ASP A 86 -16.65 -2.23 -15.56
CA ASP A 86 -16.41 -1.56 -14.30
C ASP A 86 -15.22 -0.63 -14.45
N LYS A 87 -15.49 0.68 -14.46
CA LYS A 87 -14.44 1.70 -14.46
C LYS A 87 -13.54 1.48 -13.25
N ASP A 88 -12.24 1.46 -13.50
CA ASP A 88 -11.25 1.37 -12.44
C ASP A 88 -11.48 2.49 -11.41
N GLU A 89 -11.58 2.14 -10.12
CA GLU A 89 -11.62 3.12 -9.03
C GLU A 89 -10.20 3.39 -8.57
N GLU A 90 -9.74 4.64 -8.69
CA GLU A 90 -8.43 5.08 -8.21
C GLU A 90 -8.58 5.83 -6.88
N GLY A 91 -7.82 5.42 -5.88
CA GLY A 91 -7.63 6.14 -4.63
C GLY A 91 -6.29 6.88 -4.63
N ASP A 92 -6.33 8.20 -4.44
CA ASP A 92 -5.15 9.05 -4.29
C ASP A 92 -5.09 9.65 -2.88
N PHE A 93 -4.01 9.36 -2.15
CA PHE A 93 -3.76 9.82 -0.79
C PHE A 93 -2.37 10.48 -0.71
N GLY A 94 -2.31 11.77 -1.03
CA GLY A 94 -1.08 12.56 -1.05
C GLY A 94 -1.25 13.91 -0.37
N THR A 95 -1.69 13.93 0.89
CA THR A 95 -1.81 15.18 1.66
C THR A 95 -0.45 15.71 2.14
N GLY A 96 0.58 14.86 2.10
CA GLY A 96 1.94 15.17 2.57
C GLY A 96 2.16 14.87 4.06
N ASP A 97 1.12 14.40 4.76
CA ASP A 97 1.23 13.83 6.10
C ASP A 97 1.06 12.31 6.04
N PHE A 98 2.16 11.59 6.27
CA PHE A 98 2.19 10.14 6.10
C PHE A 98 1.14 9.42 6.96
N GLU A 99 1.00 9.78 8.23
CA GLU A 99 0.04 9.10 9.12
C GLU A 99 -1.42 9.34 8.67
N THR A 100 -1.74 10.56 8.22
CA THR A 100 -3.05 10.89 7.65
C THR A 100 -3.30 10.13 6.36
N ASP A 101 -2.33 10.08 5.45
CA ASP A 101 -2.44 9.37 4.18
C ASP A 101 -2.63 7.86 4.39
N VAL A 102 -1.85 7.26 5.30
CA VAL A 102 -1.98 5.84 5.68
C VAL A 102 -3.36 5.57 6.29
N ALA A 103 -3.82 6.41 7.21
CA ALA A 103 -5.13 6.23 7.85
C ALA A 103 -6.28 6.32 6.83
N ALA A 104 -6.21 7.29 5.90
CA ALA A 104 -7.19 7.46 4.85
C ALA A 104 -7.20 6.26 3.88
N PHE A 105 -6.01 5.81 3.47
CA PHE A 105 -5.88 4.65 2.59
C PHE A 105 -6.42 3.37 3.25
N VAL A 106 -6.02 3.08 4.50
CA VAL A 106 -6.51 1.91 5.25
C VAL A 106 -8.03 1.97 5.42
N ALA A 107 -8.61 3.14 5.70
CA ALA A 107 -10.04 3.31 5.82
C ALA A 107 -10.76 3.05 4.48
N TRP A 108 -10.22 3.54 3.36
CA TRP A 108 -10.78 3.29 2.03
C TRP A 108 -10.76 1.80 1.68
N VAL A 109 -9.62 1.13 1.84
CA VAL A 109 -9.50 -0.31 1.56
C VAL A 109 -10.40 -1.15 2.46
N THR A 110 -10.52 -0.80 3.74
CA THR A 110 -11.43 -1.46 4.67
C THR A 110 -12.88 -1.28 4.25
N GLY A 111 -13.25 -0.07 3.82
CA GLY A 111 -14.58 0.23 3.28
C GLY A 111 -14.89 -0.57 2.02
N LEU A 112 -13.92 -0.75 1.13
CA LEU A 112 -14.05 -1.64 -0.04
C LEU A 112 -14.24 -3.10 0.41
N ALA A 113 -13.45 -3.57 1.38
CA ALA A 113 -13.55 -4.94 1.87
C ALA A 113 -14.89 -5.23 2.57
N ASP A 114 -15.47 -4.25 3.25
CA ASP A 114 -16.78 -4.39 3.87
C ASP A 114 -17.92 -4.37 2.83
N GLN A 115 -17.75 -3.67 1.71
CA GLN A 115 -18.73 -3.62 0.61
C GLN A 115 -18.67 -4.85 -0.31
N ARG A 116 -17.46 -5.27 -0.69
CA ARG A 116 -17.17 -6.32 -1.68
C ARG A 116 -16.91 -7.69 -1.05
N GLY A 117 -16.85 -7.72 0.27
CA GLY A 117 -16.53 -8.90 1.06
C GLY A 117 -15.02 -9.12 1.20
N ARG A 118 -14.64 -9.54 2.41
CA ARG A 118 -13.26 -9.88 2.75
C ARG A 118 -12.93 -11.27 2.22
N SER A 119 -11.79 -11.41 1.56
CA SER A 119 -11.28 -12.73 1.19
C SER A 119 -10.98 -13.58 2.43
N PRO A 120 -11.16 -14.90 2.35
CA PRO A 120 -10.74 -15.81 3.42
C PRO A 120 -9.25 -15.60 3.69
N GLN A 121 -8.89 -15.28 4.93
CA GLN A 121 -7.49 -15.20 5.33
C GLN A 121 -6.84 -16.57 5.12
N GLN A 122 -5.86 -16.64 4.21
CA GLN A 122 -5.04 -17.82 3.93
C GLN A 122 -4.02 -18.03 5.05
#